data_AF-A0A973SXG3-F1
#
_entry.id   AF-A0A973SXG3-F1
#
_cell.length_a   1.000
_cell.length_b   1.000
_cell.length_c   1.000
_cell.angle_alpha   90.00
_cell.angle_beta   90.00
_cell.angle_gamma   90.00
#
_symmetry.space_group_name_H-M   'P 1'
#
loop_
_entity.id
_entity.type
_entity.pdbx_description
1 polymer ?
#
loop_
_entity_poly.entity_id
_entity_poly.type
_entity_poly.pdbx_seq_one_letter_code
_entity_poly.pdbx_strand_id
1 'polypeptide(L)'
;MTRWSSFGRRRGDGDRPQAARRGETASPASRDDTGGPSAQVLVEDYDGLLLLRSPADDSLSPTDIADLARGQRSDDATVTLIAGSDSVAADSFWPRLSQLLDSLGDSGTETVRLAMADAGLDSADRPATARRIADAWGLRVEAPDGPPLLVPGGSLFVPGVPVGSATDGGWWRFAPQTRPRPLGPRSPAPSWQSALRAVPAVTASGCVV
;
A
#
# COMPACT_ATOMS: atom_id res chain seq x y z
N MET A 1 -20.75 -10.95 4.85
CA MET A 1 -20.20 -10.42 3.58
C MET A 1 -21.02 -9.19 3.22
N THR A 2 -20.61 -8.02 3.69
CA THR A 2 -21.36 -6.78 3.48
C THR A 2 -20.73 -6.07 2.29
N ARG A 3 -21.35 -6.17 1.11
CA ARG A 3 -20.97 -5.39 -0.06
C ARG A 3 -21.27 -3.91 0.21
N TRP A 4 -20.25 -3.08 0.23
CA TRP A 4 -20.42 -1.63 0.32
C TRP A 4 -21.09 -1.13 -0.97
N SER A 5 -22.31 -0.63 -0.85
CA SER A 5 -23.10 -0.12 -1.98
C SER A 5 -22.87 1.40 -2.11
N SER A 6 -22.47 1.83 -3.28
CA SER A 6 -22.28 3.23 -3.65
C SER A 6 -23.62 3.97 -3.72
N PHE A 7 -23.70 5.13 -3.07
CA PHE A 7 -24.87 6.01 -3.15
C PHE A 7 -24.84 6.79 -4.47
N GLY A 8 -25.88 6.60 -5.27
CA GLY A 8 -26.13 7.37 -6.49
C GLY A 8 -26.60 8.79 -6.19
N ARG A 9 -26.20 9.74 -7.05
CA ARG A 9 -26.90 11.00 -7.21
C ARG A 9 -27.40 11.15 -8.65
N ARG A 10 -28.72 11.11 -8.76
CA ARG A 10 -29.54 11.35 -9.95
C ARG A 10 -29.70 12.87 -10.13
N ARG A 11 -29.44 13.38 -11.33
CA ARG A 11 -29.98 14.67 -11.81
C ARG A 11 -30.30 14.51 -13.30
N GLY A 12 -31.60 14.50 -13.63
CA GLY A 12 -32.09 14.80 -14.99
C GLY A 12 -31.97 16.31 -15.26
N ASP A 13 -32.39 16.88 -16.37
CA ASP A 13 -33.04 16.46 -17.61
C ASP A 13 -32.86 17.69 -18.55
N GLY A 14 -32.87 17.54 -19.87
CA GLY A 14 -32.71 18.71 -20.75
C GLY A 14 -32.52 18.44 -22.24
N ASP A 15 -33.57 18.76 -22.99
CA ASP A 15 -33.91 18.47 -24.38
C ASP A 15 -33.01 19.03 -25.52
N ARG A 16 -33.22 18.47 -26.73
CA ARG A 16 -32.64 18.62 -28.10
C ARG A 16 -32.82 20.01 -28.78
N PRO A 17 -32.37 20.32 -30.05
CA PRO A 17 -32.11 19.44 -31.22
C PRO A 17 -30.92 19.77 -32.19
N GLN A 18 -30.84 18.95 -33.26
CA GLN A 18 -29.86 18.80 -34.34
C GLN A 18 -29.64 20.00 -35.28
N ALA A 19 -28.43 20.07 -35.86
CA ALA A 19 -28.22 20.53 -37.25
C ALA A 19 -27.09 19.73 -37.92
N ALA A 20 -27.37 19.25 -39.14
CA ALA A 20 -26.50 18.43 -39.98
C ALA A 20 -25.35 19.23 -40.62
N ARG A 21 -24.25 18.53 -40.96
CA ARG A 21 -23.56 18.66 -42.27
C ARG A 21 -22.55 17.54 -42.49
N ARG A 22 -22.63 16.94 -43.68
CA ARG A 22 -21.72 15.95 -44.30
C ARG A 22 -20.33 16.53 -44.54
N GLY A 23 -19.32 15.66 -44.47
CA GLY A 23 -18.00 15.84 -45.08
C GLY A 23 -17.14 14.59 -44.90
N GLU A 24 -16.91 13.87 -45.99
CA GLU A 24 -16.06 12.67 -46.16
C GLU A 24 -14.61 12.84 -45.65
N THR A 25 -14.02 11.78 -45.09
CA THR A 25 -12.89 11.02 -45.69
C THR A 25 -12.30 9.96 -44.74
N ALA A 26 -12.00 8.79 -45.32
CA ALA A 26 -10.99 7.80 -44.93
C ALA A 26 -11.08 7.12 -43.55
N SER A 27 -11.58 5.87 -43.54
CA SER A 27 -11.29 4.88 -42.49
C SER A 27 -9.81 4.50 -42.50
N PRO A 28 -9.10 4.57 -41.37
CA PRO A 28 -8.17 3.54 -40.99
C PRO A 28 -8.92 2.47 -40.20
N ALA A 29 -8.63 1.21 -40.52
CA ALA A 29 -9.13 0.04 -39.81
C ALA A 29 -9.07 0.25 -38.30
N SER A 30 -10.23 0.23 -37.66
CA SER A 30 -10.34 0.05 -36.22
C SER A 30 -9.57 -1.21 -35.89
N ARG A 31 -8.39 -1.05 -35.27
CA ARG A 31 -7.84 -2.12 -34.44
C ARG A 31 -8.97 -2.53 -33.52
N ASP A 32 -9.28 -3.82 -33.52
CA ASP A 32 -10.00 -4.46 -32.43
C ASP A 32 -9.27 -4.09 -31.14
N ASP A 33 -9.71 -3.00 -30.51
CA ASP A 33 -9.51 -2.74 -29.11
C ASP A 33 -10.34 -3.81 -28.41
N THR A 34 -9.75 -5.01 -28.33
CA THR A 34 -10.19 -6.01 -27.36
C THR A 34 -9.78 -5.43 -26.01
N GLY A 35 -10.57 -4.46 -25.55
CA GLY A 35 -10.60 -3.97 -24.19
C GLY A 35 -11.00 -5.15 -23.32
N GLY A 36 -10.03 -6.02 -23.06
CA GLY A 36 -10.09 -6.91 -21.90
C GLY A 36 -10.40 -6.05 -20.68
N PRO A 37 -11.14 -6.59 -19.70
CA PRO A 37 -11.56 -5.81 -18.54
C PRO A 37 -10.33 -5.07 -18.00
N SER A 38 -10.38 -3.73 -18.04
CA SER A 38 -9.33 -2.86 -17.53
C SER A 38 -8.94 -3.42 -16.18
N ALA A 39 -7.65 -3.67 -15.92
CA ALA A 39 -7.19 -4.24 -14.66
C ALA A 39 -7.63 -3.31 -13.51
N GLN A 40 -8.79 -3.61 -12.92
CA GLN A 40 -9.43 -2.81 -11.90
C GLN A 40 -8.92 -3.30 -10.55
N VAL A 41 -8.30 -2.42 -9.78
CA VAL A 41 -7.91 -2.72 -8.41
C VAL A 41 -9.15 -2.69 -7.51
N LEU A 42 -9.41 -3.80 -6.83
CA LEU A 42 -10.44 -3.91 -5.81
C LEU A 42 -9.86 -3.55 -4.44
N VAL A 43 -10.74 -3.11 -3.54
CA VAL A 43 -10.43 -2.90 -2.13
C VAL A 43 -11.26 -3.89 -1.33
N GLU A 44 -10.58 -4.74 -0.55
CA GLU A 44 -11.20 -5.68 0.37
C GLU A 44 -10.85 -5.29 1.80
N ASP A 45 -11.81 -5.37 2.72
CA ASP A 45 -11.64 -5.00 4.13
C ASP A 45 -11.76 -6.24 5.03
N TYR A 46 -10.72 -6.45 5.83
CA TYR A 46 -10.59 -7.50 6.82
C TYR A 46 -10.25 -6.90 8.18
N ASP A 47 -11.19 -6.16 8.77
CA ASP A 47 -11.13 -5.66 10.16
C ASP A 47 -9.91 -4.73 10.40
N GLY A 48 -9.79 -3.69 9.57
CA GLY A 48 -8.69 -2.72 9.63
C GLY A 48 -7.46 -3.09 8.80
N LEU A 49 -7.49 -4.26 8.16
CA LEU A 49 -6.59 -4.66 7.07
C LEU A 49 -7.30 -4.46 5.73
N LEU A 50 -6.80 -3.53 4.91
CA LEU A 50 -7.33 -3.28 3.58
C LEU A 50 -6.38 -3.85 2.51
N LEU A 51 -6.90 -4.72 1.65
CA LEU A 51 -6.15 -5.28 0.53
C LEU A 51 -6.53 -4.55 -0.76
N LEU A 52 -5.54 -3.97 -1.43
CA LEU A 52 -5.66 -3.39 -2.76
C LEU A 52 -5.14 -4.40 -3.77
N ARG A 53 -6.03 -5.20 -4.35
CA ARG A 53 -5.64 -6.26 -5.27
C ARG A 53 -6.47 -6.35 -6.55
N SER A 54 -5.86 -6.85 -7.61
CA SER A 54 -6.57 -7.26 -8.83
C SER A 54 -7.48 -8.47 -8.54
N PRO A 55 -8.65 -8.61 -9.18
CA PRO A 55 -9.52 -9.78 -9.03
C PRO A 55 -8.85 -11.11 -9.38
N ALA A 56 -7.79 -11.08 -10.20
CA ALA A 56 -7.04 -12.25 -10.61
C ALA A 56 -5.84 -12.56 -9.70
N ASP A 57 -5.56 -11.70 -8.69
CA ASP A 57 -4.44 -11.87 -7.77
C ASP A 57 -4.78 -12.89 -6.68
N ASP A 58 -4.19 -14.08 -6.81
CA ASP A 58 -4.30 -15.21 -5.89
C ASP A 58 -3.05 -15.41 -5.02
N SER A 59 -2.16 -14.41 -4.95
CA SER A 59 -0.89 -14.49 -4.22
C SER A 59 -1.04 -14.68 -2.70
N LEU A 60 -2.20 -14.31 -2.13
CA LEU A 60 -2.53 -14.51 -0.73
C LEU A 60 -3.70 -15.50 -0.60
N SER A 61 -3.46 -16.59 0.11
CA SER A 61 -4.53 -17.54 0.46
C SER A 61 -5.47 -16.96 1.51
N PRO A 62 -6.69 -17.50 1.67
CA PRO A 62 -7.60 -17.08 2.75
C PRO A 62 -6.99 -17.20 4.15
N THR A 63 -6.13 -18.21 4.37
CA THR A 63 -5.41 -18.39 5.64
C THR A 63 -4.38 -17.29 5.86
N ASP A 64 -3.64 -16.90 4.82
CA ASP A 64 -2.67 -15.81 4.88
C ASP A 64 -3.35 -14.48 5.23
N ILE A 65 -4.50 -14.20 4.61
CA ILE A 65 -5.30 -13.01 4.88
C ILE A 65 -5.79 -13.01 6.33
N ALA A 66 -6.29 -14.14 6.83
CA ALA A 66 -6.74 -14.26 8.21
C ALA A 66 -5.60 -14.06 9.22
N ASP A 67 -4.41 -14.58 8.93
CA ASP A 67 -3.23 -14.40 9.77
C ASP A 67 -2.73 -12.96 9.73
N LEU A 68 -2.69 -12.33 8.56
CA LEU A 68 -2.39 -10.90 8.40
C LEU A 68 -3.37 -10.03 9.19
N ALA A 69 -4.67 -10.25 9.06
CA ALA A 69 -5.67 -9.44 9.76
C ALA A 69 -5.47 -9.53 11.29
N ARG A 70 -5.12 -10.71 11.80
CA ARG A 70 -4.81 -10.91 13.22
C ARG A 70 -3.49 -10.27 13.64
N GLY A 71 -2.44 -10.44 12.84
CA GLY A 71 -1.08 -10.01 13.18
C GLY A 71 -0.83 -8.51 12.96
N GLN A 72 -1.60 -7.87 12.08
CA GLN A 72 -1.50 -6.43 11.78
C GLN A 72 -2.41 -5.57 12.65
N ARG A 73 -3.30 -6.18 13.45
CA ARG A 73 -4.17 -5.45 14.37
C ARG A 73 -3.33 -4.58 15.31
N SER A 74 -3.61 -3.28 15.26
CA SER A 74 -2.93 -2.24 16.05
C SER A 74 -3.98 -1.50 16.88
N ASP A 75 -3.58 -0.39 17.50
CA ASP A 75 -4.50 0.64 17.98
C ASP A 75 -5.46 1.12 16.89
N ASP A 76 -6.64 1.61 17.31
CA ASP A 76 -7.73 2.05 16.42
C ASP A 76 -7.34 3.20 15.48
N ALA A 77 -6.19 3.85 15.71
CA ALA A 77 -5.68 4.95 14.89
C ALA A 77 -4.78 4.50 13.73
N THR A 78 -4.52 3.19 13.59
CA THR A 78 -3.64 2.64 12.56
C THR A 78 -4.37 1.68 11.62
N VAL A 79 -4.37 1.99 10.32
CA VAL A 79 -4.91 1.12 9.27
C VAL A 79 -3.78 0.51 8.45
N THR A 80 -3.87 -0.79 8.14
CA THR A 80 -2.88 -1.46 7.30
C THR A 80 -3.41 -1.62 5.88
N LEU A 81 -2.65 -1.12 4.89
CA LEU A 81 -2.91 -1.26 3.46
C LEU A 81 -1.90 -2.22 2.85
N ILE A 82 -2.35 -3.26 2.16
CA ILE A 82 -1.46 -4.17 1.41
C ILE A 82 -1.74 -4.03 -0.09
N ALA A 83 -0.69 -3.81 -0.87
CA ALA A 83 -0.77 -3.74 -2.32
C ALA A 83 0.24 -4.70 -2.97
N GLY A 84 -0.27 -5.64 -3.76
CA GLY A 84 0.54 -6.57 -4.56
C GLY A 84 1.15 -5.90 -5.79
N SER A 85 2.25 -6.43 -6.32
CA SER A 85 2.98 -5.87 -7.46
C SER A 85 2.11 -5.69 -8.71
N ASP A 86 1.29 -6.69 -9.02
CA ASP A 86 0.42 -6.69 -10.21
C ASP A 86 -0.65 -5.60 -10.10
N SER A 87 -1.06 -5.31 -8.88
CA SER A 87 -2.05 -4.29 -8.58
C SER A 87 -1.44 -2.89 -8.70
N VAL A 88 -0.20 -2.70 -8.23
CA VAL A 88 0.53 -1.43 -8.38
C VAL A 88 0.79 -1.09 -9.84
N ALA A 89 0.96 -2.10 -10.70
CA ALA A 89 1.15 -1.92 -12.15
C ALA A 89 -0.15 -1.51 -12.88
N ALA A 90 -1.32 -1.65 -12.26
CA ALA A 90 -2.59 -1.30 -12.88
C ALA A 90 -2.83 0.22 -12.89
N ASP A 91 -3.31 0.75 -14.01
CA ASP A 91 -3.62 2.19 -14.17
C ASP A 91 -4.62 2.71 -13.12
N SER A 92 -5.49 1.83 -12.63
CA SER A 92 -6.52 2.17 -11.64
C SER A 92 -5.98 2.25 -10.20
N PHE A 93 -4.74 1.83 -9.94
CA PHE A 93 -4.16 1.75 -8.61
C PHE A 93 -4.09 3.09 -7.89
N TRP A 94 -3.41 4.07 -8.50
CA TRP A 94 -3.19 5.37 -7.86
C TRP A 94 -4.49 6.13 -7.60
N PRO A 95 -5.43 6.23 -8.57
CA PRO A 95 -6.74 6.82 -8.28
C PRO A 95 -7.46 6.14 -7.12
N ARG A 96 -7.37 4.80 -7.03
CA ARG A 96 -8.04 4.03 -5.97
C ARG A 96 -7.37 4.23 -4.61
N LEU A 97 -6.05 4.23 -4.57
CA LEU A 97 -5.28 4.50 -3.35
C LEU A 97 -5.55 5.91 -2.82
N SER A 98 -5.57 6.92 -3.69
CA SER A 98 -5.88 8.30 -3.29
C SER A 98 -7.27 8.43 -2.67
N GLN A 99 -8.30 7.85 -3.33
CA GLN A 99 -9.67 7.84 -2.78
C GLN A 99 -9.73 7.16 -1.40
N LEU A 100 -8.96 6.09 -1.22
CA LEU A 100 -8.90 5.39 0.04
C LEU A 100 -8.24 6.24 1.13
N LEU A 101 -7.10 6.87 0.81
CA LEU A 101 -6.42 7.78 1.74
C LEU A 101 -7.27 8.99 2.13
N ASP A 102 -8.04 9.55 1.19
CA ASP A 102 -9.01 10.62 1.50
C ASP A 102 -10.02 10.14 2.55
N SER A 103 -10.61 8.95 2.34
CA SER A 103 -11.59 8.40 3.27
C SER A 103 -11.00 8.07 4.65
N LEU A 104 -9.72 7.67 4.72
CA LEU A 104 -9.02 7.42 5.98
C LEU A 104 -8.71 8.72 6.73
N GLY A 105 -8.39 9.80 6.01
CA GLY A 105 -8.26 11.13 6.60
C GLY A 105 -9.57 11.60 7.23
N ASP A 106 -10.69 11.44 6.50
CA ASP A 106 -12.03 11.80 6.98
C ASP A 106 -12.49 10.98 8.20
N SER A 107 -12.01 9.73 8.34
CA SER A 107 -12.30 8.87 9.49
C SER A 107 -11.45 9.15 10.72
N GLY A 108 -10.46 10.05 10.62
CA GLY A 108 -9.55 10.37 11.72
C GLY A 108 -8.37 9.40 11.87
N THR A 109 -8.05 8.63 10.83
CA THR A 109 -6.88 7.74 10.83
C THR A 109 -5.60 8.56 10.94
N GLU A 110 -4.76 8.28 11.95
CA GLU A 110 -3.51 9.01 12.14
C GLU A 110 -2.31 8.34 11.46
N THR A 111 -2.35 7.02 11.34
CA THR A 111 -1.24 6.22 10.79
C THR A 111 -1.74 5.22 9.76
N VAL A 112 -1.06 5.19 8.62
CA VAL A 112 -1.28 4.20 7.56
C VAL A 112 -0.03 3.34 7.43
N ARG A 113 -0.17 2.03 7.59
CA ARG A 113 0.89 1.08 7.29
C ARG A 113 0.73 0.58 5.86
N LEU A 114 1.52 1.13 4.94
CA LEU A 114 1.48 0.80 3.52
C LEU A 114 2.49 -0.31 3.22
N ALA A 115 2.02 -1.56 3.20
CA ALA A 115 2.76 -2.71 2.74
C ALA A 115 2.74 -2.78 1.21
N MET A 116 3.65 -2.02 0.60
CA MET A 116 3.89 -1.98 -0.83
C MET A 116 5.41 -1.98 -1.06
N ALA A 117 5.92 -2.84 -1.94
CA ALA A 117 7.35 -2.94 -2.20
C ALA A 117 7.97 -1.57 -2.54
N ASP A 118 9.13 -1.29 -1.97
CA ASP A 118 9.94 -0.08 -2.16
C ASP A 118 9.23 1.24 -1.80
N ALA A 119 8.06 1.20 -1.16
CA ALA A 119 7.29 2.40 -0.84
C ALA A 119 8.00 3.32 0.17
N GLY A 120 8.88 2.76 1.00
CA GLY A 120 9.76 3.45 1.94
C GLY A 120 11.16 3.72 1.42
N LEU A 121 11.48 3.39 0.17
CA LEU A 121 12.81 3.62 -0.41
C LEU A 121 12.99 5.12 -0.72
N ASP A 122 13.62 5.85 0.21
CA ASP A 122 13.83 7.30 0.15
C ASP A 122 15.24 7.64 -0.36
N SER A 123 15.32 8.53 -1.35
CA SER A 123 16.60 9.07 -1.84
C SER A 123 16.49 10.55 -2.19
N ALA A 124 17.64 11.24 -2.29
CA ALA A 124 17.69 12.67 -2.58
C ALA A 124 17.05 13.02 -3.93
N ASP A 125 17.22 12.15 -4.94
CA ASP A 125 16.70 12.35 -6.29
C ASP A 125 15.26 11.85 -6.46
N ARG A 126 14.82 10.96 -5.57
CA ARG A 126 13.50 10.33 -5.62
C ARG A 126 12.95 10.15 -4.20
N PRO A 127 12.14 11.10 -3.70
CA PRO A 127 11.45 10.94 -2.44
C PRO A 127 10.60 9.67 -2.43
N ALA A 128 10.60 8.97 -1.30
CA ALA A 128 9.82 7.76 -1.10
C ALA A 128 8.33 8.01 -1.39
N THR A 129 7.63 6.99 -1.90
CA THR A 129 6.17 7.07 -2.06
C THR A 129 5.49 7.40 -0.74
N ALA A 130 5.91 6.76 0.34
CA ALA A 130 5.38 6.99 1.68
C ALA A 130 5.59 8.43 2.17
N ARG A 131 6.72 9.05 1.83
CA ARG A 131 6.96 10.48 2.08
C ARG A 131 5.91 11.34 1.40
N ARG A 132 5.71 11.13 0.10
CA ARG A 132 4.75 11.90 -0.70
C ARG A 132 3.33 11.77 -0.19
N ILE A 133 2.93 10.56 0.23
CA ILE A 133 1.63 10.30 0.84
C ILE A 133 1.52 11.01 2.20
N ALA A 134 2.52 10.86 3.07
CA ALA A 134 2.51 11.51 4.38
C ALA A 134 2.35 13.03 4.25
N ASP A 135 3.11 13.65 3.35
CA ASP A 135 3.07 15.10 3.14
C ASP A 135 1.76 15.58 2.50
N ALA A 136 1.18 14.82 1.58
CA ALA A 136 -0.03 15.21 0.87
C ALA A 136 -1.31 15.02 1.72
N TRP A 137 -1.39 13.97 2.53
CA TRP A 137 -2.57 13.68 3.36
C TRP A 137 -2.41 14.09 4.83
N GLY A 138 -1.25 14.59 5.25
CA GLY A 138 -1.02 15.04 6.62
C GLY A 138 -1.01 13.91 7.67
N LEU A 139 -0.83 12.66 7.25
CA LEU A 139 -0.86 11.46 8.09
C LEU A 139 0.51 10.80 8.21
N ARG A 140 0.69 9.94 9.21
CA ARG A 140 1.91 9.12 9.34
C ARG A 140 1.83 7.93 8.40
N VAL A 141 2.92 7.62 7.69
CA VAL A 141 3.00 6.44 6.83
C VAL A 141 4.14 5.53 7.27
N GLU A 142 3.84 4.26 7.49
CA GLU A 142 4.85 3.20 7.70
C GLU A 142 4.97 2.37 6.44
N ALA A 143 6.17 2.26 5.86
CA ALA A 143 6.36 1.57 4.59
C ALA A 143 7.71 0.85 4.50
N PRO A 144 7.79 -0.25 3.75
CA PRO A 144 9.03 -0.99 3.58
C PRO A 144 9.90 -0.39 2.46
N ASP A 145 11.22 -0.43 2.63
CA ASP A 145 12.21 -0.04 1.61
C ASP A 145 12.56 -1.17 0.62
N GLY A 146 11.92 -2.33 0.78
CA GLY A 146 12.05 -3.50 -0.08
C GLY A 146 10.75 -4.33 -0.10
N PRO A 147 10.74 -5.51 -0.75
CA PRO A 147 9.56 -6.35 -0.82
C PRO A 147 9.22 -6.96 0.55
N PRO A 148 8.04 -6.68 1.12
CA PRO A 148 7.63 -7.28 2.38
C PRO A 148 7.22 -8.75 2.17
N LEU A 149 7.68 -9.62 3.06
CA LEU A 149 7.33 -11.04 3.11
C LEU A 149 6.38 -11.30 4.28
N LEU A 150 5.30 -12.02 4.02
CA LEU A 150 4.48 -12.59 5.09
C LEU A 150 5.29 -13.66 5.82
N VAL A 151 5.26 -13.61 7.15
CA VAL A 151 5.85 -14.63 8.01
C VAL A 151 4.79 -15.21 8.94
N PRO A 152 5.01 -16.44 9.46
CA PRO A 152 4.11 -17.03 10.44
C PRO A 152 3.80 -16.07 11.60
N GLY A 153 2.52 -15.99 11.97
CA GLY A 153 2.03 -15.06 12.98
C GLY A 153 1.51 -13.72 12.45
N GLY A 154 1.49 -13.52 11.13
CA GLY A 154 0.79 -12.39 10.50
C GLY A 154 1.56 -11.06 10.48
N SER A 155 2.81 -11.06 10.94
CA SER A 155 3.72 -9.92 10.74
C SER A 155 4.30 -9.91 9.33
N LEU A 156 4.77 -8.75 8.89
CA LEU A 156 5.51 -8.59 7.64
C LEU A 156 7.00 -8.41 7.96
N PHE A 157 7.85 -9.01 7.16
CA PHE A 157 9.30 -8.94 7.28
C PHE A 157 9.92 -8.45 5.98
N VAL A 158 10.77 -7.44 6.05
CA VAL A 158 11.61 -7.02 4.92
C VAL A 158 12.99 -7.59 5.16
N PRO A 159 13.50 -8.46 4.26
CA PRO A 159 14.88 -8.90 4.32
C PRO A 159 15.81 -7.70 4.25
N GLY A 160 16.63 -7.50 5.28
CA GLY A 160 17.62 -6.44 5.29
C GLY A 160 18.70 -6.67 4.22
N VAL A 161 19.41 -5.60 3.86
CA VAL A 161 20.67 -5.70 3.13
C VAL A 161 21.71 -6.48 3.95
N PRO A 162 22.70 -7.13 3.32
CA PRO A 162 23.63 -8.04 3.98
C PRO A 162 24.30 -7.45 5.22
N VAL A 163 24.63 -8.33 6.18
CA VAL A 163 25.37 -8.00 7.41
C VAL A 163 26.64 -7.22 7.05
N GLY A 164 26.79 -6.00 7.60
CA GLY A 164 27.90 -5.08 7.32
C GLY A 164 27.55 -3.86 6.46
N SER A 165 26.32 -3.78 5.95
CA SER A 165 25.77 -2.55 5.35
C SER A 165 25.26 -1.59 6.43
N ALA A 166 25.64 -0.31 6.34
CA ALA A 166 25.38 0.71 7.36
C ALA A 166 23.95 1.28 7.37
N THR A 167 23.01 0.64 6.68
CA THR A 167 21.63 1.12 6.54
C THR A 167 20.70 0.33 7.46
N ASP A 168 19.94 1.05 8.29
CA ASP A 168 18.79 0.52 9.02
C ASP A 168 17.70 0.12 8.00
N GLY A 169 17.90 -0.99 7.29
CA GLY A 169 16.97 -1.46 6.27
C GLY A 169 15.65 -1.98 6.85
N GLY A 170 14.62 -1.99 6.01
CA GLY A 170 13.32 -2.59 6.30
C GLY A 170 12.20 -1.58 6.33
N TRP A 171 11.51 -1.46 7.46
CA TRP A 171 10.38 -0.56 7.62
C TRP A 171 10.82 0.82 8.10
N TRP A 172 10.17 1.83 7.54
CA TRP A 172 10.41 3.23 7.82
C TRP A 172 9.11 3.94 8.14
N ARG A 173 9.17 4.90 9.07
CA ARG A 173 8.07 5.81 9.39
C ARG A 173 8.34 7.18 8.81
N PHE A 174 7.37 7.67 8.06
CA PHE A 174 7.31 9.00 7.49
C PHE A 174 6.22 9.78 8.20
N ALA A 175 6.56 11.00 8.61
CA ALA A 175 5.60 11.97 9.14
C ALA A 175 5.72 13.25 8.31
N PRO A 176 4.63 14.05 8.20
CA PRO A 176 4.62 15.25 7.38
C PRO A 176 5.82 16.14 7.70
N GLN A 177 6.54 16.56 6.65
CA GLN A 177 7.66 17.52 6.71
C GLN A 177 8.78 17.16 7.70
N THR A 178 8.90 15.88 8.10
CA THR A 178 9.84 15.42 9.13
C THR A 178 10.75 14.30 8.61
N ARG A 179 12.02 14.24 9.01
CA ARG A 179 12.95 13.17 8.57
C ARG A 179 12.40 11.76 8.86
N PRO A 180 12.59 10.78 7.95
CA PRO A 180 12.12 9.41 8.16
C PRO A 180 12.77 8.80 9.40
N ARG A 181 12.06 7.91 10.08
CA ARG A 181 12.57 7.16 11.23
C ARG A 181 12.57 5.66 10.92
N PRO A 182 13.69 4.95 11.12
CA PRO A 182 13.72 3.51 10.91
C PRO A 182 12.92 2.78 12.00
N LEU A 183 12.11 1.80 11.61
CA LEU A 183 11.35 0.91 12.49
C LEU A 183 12.01 -0.47 12.63
N GLY A 184 12.85 -0.84 11.67
CA GLY A 184 13.53 -2.13 11.61
C GLY A 184 12.82 -3.12 10.67
N PRO A 185 13.22 -4.39 10.67
CA PRO A 185 12.86 -5.30 9.60
C PRO A 185 11.43 -5.86 9.68
N ARG A 186 10.75 -5.79 10.83
CA ARG A 186 9.39 -6.34 11.01
C ARG A 186 8.33 -5.27 11.27
N SER A 187 7.12 -5.54 10.79
CA SER A 187 5.94 -4.71 11.01
C SER A 187 4.66 -5.54 11.25
N PRO A 188 3.93 -5.34 12.37
CA PRO A 188 4.34 -4.54 13.52
C PRO A 188 5.67 -5.02 14.11
N ALA A 189 6.43 -4.10 14.70
CA ALA A 189 7.70 -4.45 15.33
C ALA A 189 7.43 -5.27 16.60
N PRO A 190 7.98 -6.49 16.72
CA PRO A 190 7.85 -7.26 17.96
C PRO A 190 8.66 -6.58 19.08
N SER A 191 8.23 -6.77 20.33
CA SER A 191 8.83 -6.10 21.50
C SER A 191 10.33 -6.37 21.68
N TRP A 192 10.80 -7.54 21.25
CA TRP A 192 12.22 -7.90 21.30
C TRP A 192 13.08 -7.23 20.21
N GLN A 193 12.48 -6.69 19.14
CA GLN A 193 13.25 -6.14 18.00
C GLN A 193 14.14 -4.97 18.41
N SER A 194 13.64 -4.09 19.28
CA SER A 194 14.45 -2.99 19.82
C SER A 194 15.57 -3.49 20.73
N ALA A 195 15.36 -4.58 21.46
CA ALA A 195 16.37 -5.16 22.34
C ALA A 195 17.57 -5.71 21.55
N LEU A 196 17.37 -6.23 20.33
CA LEU A 196 18.47 -6.70 19.48
C LEU A 196 19.45 -5.60 19.08
N ARG A 197 19.04 -4.33 19.03
CA ARG A 197 19.96 -3.21 18.75
C ARG A 197 21.00 -3.02 19.86
N ALA A 198 20.72 -3.49 21.07
CA ALA A 198 21.66 -3.44 22.19
C ALA A 198 22.64 -4.62 22.21
N VAL A 199 22.44 -5.63 21.36
CA VAL A 199 23.30 -6.82 21.29
C VAL A 199 24.50 -6.53 20.39
N PRO A 200 25.74 -6.76 20.84
CA PRO A 200 26.93 -6.57 20.01
C PRO A 200 26.91 -7.46 18.77
N ALA A 201 27.29 -6.90 17.61
CA ALA A 201 27.37 -7.65 16.35
C ALA A 201 28.41 -8.78 16.36
N VAL A 202 29.41 -8.67 17.24
CA VAL A 202 30.44 -9.70 17.46
C VAL A 202 30.60 -9.89 18.95
N THR A 203 30.41 -11.11 19.40
CA THR A 203 30.66 -11.51 20.79
C THR A 203 31.91 -12.37 20.82
N ALA A 204 32.91 -11.96 21.61
CA ALA A 204 34.21 -12.63 21.70
C ALA A 204 34.12 -14.12 22.11
N SER A 205 33.00 -14.55 22.69
CA SER A 205 32.81 -15.89 23.28
C SER A 205 31.62 -16.67 22.71
N GLY A 206 31.04 -16.22 21.59
CA GLY A 206 30.06 -17.00 20.80
C GLY A 206 28.65 -17.18 21.38
N CYS A 207 28.31 -16.62 22.54
CA CYS A 207 26.94 -16.64 23.09
C CYS A 207 26.62 -15.36 23.87
N VAL A 208 25.37 -14.89 23.77
CA VAL A 208 24.74 -13.86 24.61
C VAL A 208 23.50 -14.52 25.23
N VAL A 209 23.38 -14.47 26.55
CA VAL A 209 22.23 -15.01 27.32
C VAL A 209 21.44 -13.85 27.89
#